data_AF-A0A3D2GXH9-F1
#
_entry.id   AF-A0A3D2GXH9-F1
#
_cell.length_a   1.000
_cell.length_b   1.000
_cell.length_c   1.000
_cell.angle_alpha   90.00
_cell.angle_beta   90.00
_cell.angle_gamma   90.00
#
_symmetry.space_group_name_H-M   'P 1'
#
loop_
_entity.id
_entity.type
_entity.pdbx_description
1 polymer ?
#
loop_
_entity_poly.entity_id
_entity_poly.type
_entity_poly.pdbx_seq_one_letter_code
_entity_poly.pdbx_strand_id
1 'polypeptide(L)' 'MTRFIPRTKLSKKARKELDAQKRTTWAFSPVTKKVESKKIYNRKKAAHVWKDDSSMSGFCCTGDGTAANAARGSI' A
#
# COMPACT_ATOMS: atom_id res chain seq x y z
N MET A 1 -31.67 -5.05 -41.88
CA MET A 1 -30.49 -5.62 -41.19
C MET A 1 -29.24 -5.23 -41.96
N THR A 2 -28.17 -4.81 -41.29
CA THR A 2 -26.89 -4.57 -41.96
C THR A 2 -26.27 -5.91 -42.35
N ARG A 3 -25.69 -6.03 -43.56
CA ARG A 3 -25.03 -7.28 -43.98
C ARG A 3 -23.77 -7.51 -43.14
N PHE A 4 -23.56 -8.74 -42.70
CA PHE A 4 -22.33 -9.13 -42.01
C PHE A 4 -21.14 -9.06 -42.98
N ILE A 5 -20.12 -8.28 -42.61
CA ILE A 5 -18.88 -8.16 -43.37
C ILE A 5 -17.75 -8.76 -42.53
N PRO A 6 -17.03 -9.78 -43.05
CA PRO A 6 -15.88 -10.35 -42.36
C PRO A 6 -14.76 -9.31 -42.15
N ARG A 7 -14.07 -9.37 -41.00
CA ARG A 7 -13.00 -8.43 -40.63
C ARG A 7 -11.90 -8.29 -41.69
N THR A 8 -11.58 -9.36 -42.42
CA THR A 8 -10.55 -9.37 -43.47
C THR A 8 -10.89 -8.49 -44.66
N LYS A 9 -12.19 -8.28 -44.92
CA LYS A 9 -12.71 -7.47 -46.04
C LYS A 9 -12.97 -6.01 -45.65
N LEU A 10 -12.82 -5.65 -44.37
CA LEU A 10 -12.92 -4.27 -43.92
C LEU A 10 -11.69 -3.46 -44.32
N SER A 11 -11.88 -2.18 -44.62
CA SER A 11 -10.78 -1.24 -44.84
C SER A 11 -9.92 -1.10 -43.57
N LYS A 12 -8.68 -0.61 -43.72
CA LYS A 12 -7.77 -0.39 -42.58
C LYS A 12 -8.38 0.53 -41.51
N LYS A 13 -9.15 1.54 -41.92
CA LYS A 13 -9.82 2.49 -41.02
C LYS A 13 -10.94 1.81 -40.23
N ALA A 14 -11.83 1.09 -40.91
CA ALA A 14 -12.95 0.39 -40.27
C ALA A 14 -12.49 -0.68 -39.27
N ARG A 15 -11.40 -1.40 -39.57
CA ARG A 15 -10.81 -2.34 -38.60
C ARG A 15 -10.32 -1.65 -37.33
N LYS A 16 -9.69 -0.48 -37.47
CA LYS A 16 -9.18 0.30 -36.32
C LYS A 16 -10.31 0.76 -35.41
N GLU A 17 -11.41 1.24 -35.98
CA GLU A 17 -12.60 1.68 -35.25
C GLU A 17 -13.26 0.52 -34.51
N LEU A 18 -13.44 -0.62 -35.19
CA LEU A 18 -13.97 -1.85 -34.60
C LEU A 18 -13.08 -2.31 -33.43
N ASP A 19 -11.76 -2.37 -33.65
CA ASP A 19 -10.81 -2.77 -32.61
C ASP A 19 -10.78 -1.74 -31.46
N ALA A 20 -11.05 -0.45 -31.71
CA ALA A 20 -11.15 0.57 -30.66
C ALA A 20 -12.44 0.41 -29.83
N GLN A 21 -13.57 0.11 -30.47
CA GLN A 21 -14.83 -0.20 -29.79
C GLN A 21 -14.72 -1.46 -28.93
N LYS A 22 -13.99 -2.47 -29.40
CA LYS A 22 -13.75 -3.73 -28.67
C LYS A 22 -12.71 -3.61 -27.55
N ARG A 23 -11.80 -2.64 -27.63
CA ARG A 23 -10.77 -2.46 -26.62
C ARG A 23 -11.39 -1.83 -25.38
N THR A 24 -11.34 -2.55 -24.27
CA THR A 24 -11.62 -2.00 -22.95
C THR A 24 -10.33 -1.43 -22.37
N THR A 25 -10.32 -0.14 -22.07
CA THR A 25 -9.25 0.46 -21.28
C THR A 25 -9.38 -0.07 -19.85
N TRP A 26 -8.37 -0.77 -19.37
CA TRP A 26 -8.33 -1.19 -17.97
C TRP A 26 -8.33 0.06 -17.08
N ALA A 27 -9.28 0.14 -16.14
CA ALA A 27 -9.37 1.27 -15.21
C ALA A 27 -8.12 1.39 -14.30
N PHE A 28 -7.42 0.27 -14.10
CA PHE A 28 -6.17 0.18 -13.36
C PHE A 28 -5.06 -0.33 -14.29
N SER A 29 -3.88 0.30 -14.22
CA SER A 29 -2.71 -0.23 -14.92
C SER A 29 -2.27 -1.52 -14.25
N PRO A 30 -2.24 -2.67 -14.94
CA PRO A 30 -1.87 -3.95 -14.33
C PRO A 30 -0.44 -3.97 -13.78
N VAL A 31 0.38 -2.96 -14.11
CA VAL A 31 1.79 -2.84 -13.70
C VAL A 31 2.02 -1.56 -12.89
N THR A 32 1.48 -1.45 -11.68
CA THR A 32 1.81 -0.32 -10.78
C THR A 32 1.82 -0.64 -9.28
N LYS A 33 2.04 -1.89 -8.84
CA LYS A 33 2.55 -2.07 -7.47
C LYS A 33 4.05 -1.85 -7.46
N LYS A 34 4.47 -0.59 -7.33
CA LYS A 34 5.88 -0.26 -7.08
C LYS A 34 6.20 -0.63 -5.63
N VAL A 35 7.01 -1.67 -5.43
CA VAL A 35 7.61 -1.95 -4.13
C VAL A 35 8.50 -0.76 -3.77
N GLU A 36 8.22 -0.12 -2.64
CA GLU A 36 9.07 0.95 -2.13
C GLU A 36 10.50 0.47 -1.90
N SER A 37 11.48 1.30 -2.24
CA SER A 37 12.88 0.90 -2.11
C SER A 37 13.26 0.74 -0.63
N LYS A 38 13.98 -0.35 -0.33
CA LYS A 38 14.36 -0.71 1.06
C LYS A 38 15.27 0.32 1.74
N LYS A 39 15.95 1.15 0.96
CA LYS A 39 16.88 2.19 1.45
C LYS A 39 16.17 3.47 1.90
N ILE A 40 14.94 3.72 1.44
CA ILE A 40 14.21 4.93 1.83
C ILE A 40 13.66 4.71 3.24
N TYR A 41 14.04 5.59 4.16
CA TYR A 41 13.56 5.57 5.53
C TYR A 41 12.05 5.86 5.58
N ASN A 42 11.28 4.99 6.24
CA ASN A 42 9.84 5.16 6.47
C ASN A 42 9.52 4.84 7.94
N ARG A 43 9.27 5.88 8.74
CA ARG A 43 8.98 5.75 10.19
C ARG A 43 7.78 4.85 10.50
N LYS A 44 6.82 4.72 9.58
CA LYS A 44 5.64 3.85 9.74
C LYS A 44 5.99 2.37 9.66
N LYS A 45 7.02 1.99 8.89
CA LYS A 45 7.48 0.59 8.82
C LYS A 45 8.11 0.11 10.11
N ALA A 46 8.90 0.97 10.77
CA ALA A 46 9.58 0.63 12.02
C ALA A 46 8.60 0.30 13.17
N ALA A 47 7.43 0.92 13.18
CA ALA A 47 6.42 0.73 14.23
C ALA A 47 5.73 -0.65 14.21
N HIS A 48 5.86 -1.43 13.14
CA HIS A 48 5.23 -2.75 13.01
C HIS A 48 6.21 -3.92 13.20
N VAL A 49 7.52 -3.68 13.06
CA VAL A 49 8.54 -4.74 13.18
C VAL A 49 8.63 -5.31 14.60
N TRP A 50 8.31 -4.52 15.64
CA TRP A 50 8.46 -4.95 17.03
C TRP A 50 7.27 -5.76 17.58
N LYS A 51 6.18 -5.92 16.82
CA LYS A 51 4.93 -6.49 17.34
C LYS A 51 4.70 -7.97 17.02
N ASP A 52 5.46 -8.55 16.08
CA ASP A 52 5.22 -9.93 15.62
C ASP A 52 6.04 -11.00 16.37
N ASP A 53 6.97 -10.63 17.26
CA ASP A 53 7.81 -11.57 18.04
C ASP A 53 7.56 -11.56 19.56
N SER A 54 6.56 -10.83 20.07
CA SER A 54 6.28 -10.75 21.51
C SER A 54 5.12 -11.65 21.94
N SER A 55 5.22 -12.95 21.63
CA SER A 55 4.42 -13.99 22.29
C SER A 55 5.26 -14.72 23.36
N MET A 56 6.04 -14.03 24.21
CA MET A 56 6.62 -14.64 25.41
C MET A 56 7.20 -13.63 26.41
N SER A 57 6.84 -13.81 27.69
CA SER A 57 7.40 -13.19 28.92
C SER A 57 7.10 -11.69 29.12
N GLY A 58 6.65 -11.20 30.27
CA GLY A 58 6.51 -11.77 31.60
C GLY A 58 6.38 -10.56 32.52
N PHE A 59 5.15 -10.24 32.93
CA PHE A 59 4.85 -9.16 33.84
C PHE A 59 5.31 -9.54 35.26
N CYS A 60 6.48 -9.07 35.65
CA CYS A 60 7.02 -9.03 37.01
C CYS A 60 8.16 -7.98 36.98
N CYS A 61 8.11 -6.84 37.65
CA CYS A 61 7.88 -6.68 39.09
C CYS A 61 7.18 -5.34 39.37
N THR A 62 6.11 -5.39 40.18
CA THR A 62 5.73 -4.29 41.06
C THR A 62 6.79 -4.11 42.13
N GLY A 63 7.28 -2.89 42.30
CA GLY A 63 8.23 -2.50 43.34
C GLY A 63 7.98 -1.05 43.73
N ASP A 64 7.07 -0.86 44.69
CA ASP A 64 6.82 0.41 45.36
C ASP A 64 8.04 0.83 46.20
N GLY A 65 8.35 2.14 46.27
CA GLY A 65 9.40 2.63 47.17
C GLY A 65 9.88 4.08 46.99
N THR A 66 9.01 5.05 47.28
CA THR A 66 9.26 6.19 48.19
C THR A 66 10.48 7.14 48.01
N ALA A 67 10.16 8.40 47.66
CA ALA A 67 10.68 9.71 48.12
C ALA A 67 12.18 10.11 47.99
N ALA A 68 12.42 11.22 47.24
CA ALA A 68 13.42 12.29 47.45
C ALA A 68 13.42 13.18 46.18
N ASN A 69 13.31 14.51 46.13
CA ASN A 69 13.39 15.61 47.07
C ASN A 69 12.57 16.78 46.47
N ALA A 70 11.58 17.29 47.22
CA ALA A 70 10.92 18.56 46.92
C ALA A 70 11.57 19.65 47.79
N ALA A 71 12.52 20.39 47.25
CA ALA A 71 13.10 21.56 47.90
C ALA A 71 13.63 22.55 46.86
N ARG A 72 12.71 23.26 46.19
CA ARG A 72 13.02 24.50 45.46
C ARG A 72 11.81 25.45 45.53
N GLY A 73 11.92 26.48 46.36
CA GLY A 73 11.12 27.69 46.22
C GLY A 73 10.42 28.14 47.52
N SER A 74 11.07 29.01 48.28
CA SER A 74 10.42 30.19 48.89
C SER A 74 11.45 31.09 49.59
N ILE A 75 11.35 32.39 49.24
CA ILE A 75 12.03 33.61 49.77
C ILE A 75 13.44 33.84 49.22
#